data_AF-A0A371GS50-F1
#
_entry.id   AF-A0A371GS50-F1
#
_cell.length_a   1.000
_cell.length_b   1.000
_cell.length_c   1.000
_cell.angle_alpha   90.00
_cell.angle_beta   90.00
_cell.angle_gamma   90.00
#
_symmetry.space_group_name_H-M   'P 1'
#
loop_
_entity.id
_entity.type
_entity.pdbx_description
1 polymer ?
#
loop_
_entity_poly.entity_id
_entity_poly.type
_entity_poly.pdbx_seq_one_letter_code
_entity_poly.pdbx_strand_id
1 'polypeptide(L)'
;MARTKQTARKSTGGKAPRKQLATKAARKSAPATGGVKKPHRFRPGTVALREIRKYQKSTELLIRKLPFQRLVREIAQDFKTDLRFQSSAVSALQEAAEAYLVGLFEDTNLCAIHAKRKSLKNSRPEDRVLTHQWLRRVVYFIVKIIVVVNDPLRCIHSSILHGK
;
A
#
# COMPACT_ATOMS: atom_id res chain seq x y z
N MET A 1 -4.98 51.34 -42.87
CA MET A 1 -3.61 50.88 -42.53
C MET A 1 -3.67 50.11 -41.21
N ALA A 2 -3.47 48.80 -41.23
CA ALA A 2 -3.49 47.95 -40.03
C ALA A 2 -2.06 47.68 -39.56
N ARG A 3 -1.73 48.08 -38.33
CA ARG A 3 -0.40 47.91 -37.72
C ARG A 3 -0.28 46.50 -37.13
N THR A 4 0.31 45.57 -37.88
CA THR A 4 0.68 44.24 -37.37
C THR A 4 1.92 44.33 -36.49
N LYS A 5 1.75 44.10 -35.19
CA LYS A 5 2.85 44.01 -34.22
C LYS A 5 3.41 42.58 -34.25
N GLN A 6 4.38 42.33 -35.13
CA GLN A 6 5.20 41.11 -35.04
C GLN A 6 6.06 41.20 -33.77
N THR A 7 5.77 40.37 -32.78
CA THR A 7 6.74 40.08 -31.71
C THR A 7 7.58 38.90 -32.15
N ALA A 8 8.89 39.11 -32.30
CA ALA A 8 9.86 38.07 -32.61
C ALA A 8 9.79 36.96 -31.54
N ARG A 9 9.21 35.82 -31.92
CA ARG A 9 9.26 34.60 -31.12
C ARG A 9 10.62 33.96 -31.38
N LYS A 10 11.51 33.96 -30.37
CA LYS A 10 12.82 33.29 -30.46
C LYS A 10 12.59 31.82 -30.82
N SER A 11 13.04 31.45 -32.01
CA SER A 11 13.09 30.08 -32.48
C SER A 11 14.13 29.28 -31.68
N THR A 12 13.84 27.99 -31.58
CA THR A 12 14.56 26.95 -30.86
C THR A 12 16.07 26.94 -31.13
N GLY A 13 16.87 27.30 -30.13
CA GLY A 13 18.31 27.09 -30.12
C GLY A 13 18.64 25.61 -29.88
N GLY A 14 18.59 24.81 -30.94
CA GLY A 14 19.19 23.48 -30.97
C GLY A 14 20.70 23.58 -30.73
N LYS A 15 21.20 22.87 -29.73
CA LYS A 15 22.63 22.83 -29.38
C LYS A 15 23.40 22.15 -30.51
N ALA A 16 24.37 22.84 -31.11
CA ALA A 16 25.31 22.25 -32.06
C ALA A 16 26.14 21.13 -31.41
N PRO A 17 26.50 20.05 -32.13
CA PRO A 17 27.23 18.92 -31.57
C PRO A 17 28.70 19.34 -31.34
N ARG A 18 29.08 19.57 -30.08
CA ARG A 18 30.46 19.94 -29.74
C ARG A 18 31.29 18.69 -29.46
N LYS A 19 32.40 18.59 -30.21
CA LYS A 19 33.52 17.66 -30.13
C LYS A 19 33.87 17.23 -28.69
N GLN A 20 34.10 15.93 -28.48
CA GLN A 20 34.45 15.30 -27.21
C GLN A 20 35.70 15.92 -26.58
N LEU A 21 35.54 16.50 -25.40
CA LEU A 21 36.58 16.66 -24.39
C LEU A 21 35.94 16.36 -23.03
N ALA A 22 36.49 15.36 -22.34
CA ALA A 22 36.02 14.87 -21.06
C ALA A 22 35.94 16.03 -20.05
N THR A 23 34.71 16.45 -19.73
CA THR A 23 34.44 17.40 -18.65
C THR A 23 33.67 16.65 -17.58
N LYS A 24 34.41 16.34 -16.52
CA LYS A 24 33.95 15.89 -15.20
C LYS A 24 32.63 16.59 -14.87
N ALA A 25 31.57 15.81 -14.68
CA ALA A 25 30.22 16.32 -14.41
C ALA A 25 30.19 17.06 -13.06
N ALA A 26 30.52 18.35 -13.08
CA ALA A 26 30.19 19.26 -12.01
C ALA A 26 28.65 19.35 -11.97
N ARG A 27 28.05 18.59 -11.04
CA ARG A 27 26.64 18.77 -10.68
C ARG A 27 26.44 20.25 -10.40
N LYS A 28 25.45 20.86 -11.05
CA LYS A 28 25.06 22.26 -10.85
C LYS A 28 24.84 22.53 -9.36
N SER A 29 25.86 23.01 -8.65
CA SER A 29 25.69 23.80 -7.44
C SER A 29 25.23 25.20 -7.86
N ALA A 30 24.30 25.73 -7.10
CA ALA A 30 23.50 26.92 -7.39
C ALA A 30 24.32 28.18 -7.75
N PRO A 31 23.74 29.15 -8.49
CA PRO A 31 24.34 30.47 -8.66
C PRO A 31 24.52 31.16 -7.30
N ALA A 32 25.71 31.75 -7.07
CA ALA A 32 26.16 32.31 -5.80
C ALA A 32 25.52 33.67 -5.41
N THR A 33 24.48 34.12 -6.11
CA THR A 33 23.79 35.38 -5.80
C THR A 33 22.30 35.24 -6.09
N GLY A 34 21.51 34.99 -5.05
CA GLY A 34 20.06 34.84 -5.12
C GLY A 34 19.62 33.77 -4.14
N GLY A 35 18.92 34.18 -3.07
CA GLY A 35 18.54 33.31 -1.96
C GLY A 35 18.05 31.93 -2.40
N VAL A 36 18.54 30.89 -1.72
CA VAL A 36 18.17 29.50 -1.96
C VAL A 36 16.65 29.40 -2.07
N LYS A 37 16.14 29.00 -3.25
CA LYS A 37 14.70 28.75 -3.43
C LYS A 37 14.25 27.77 -2.35
N LYS A 38 13.29 28.18 -1.52
CA LYS A 38 12.73 27.32 -0.47
C LYS A 38 12.31 25.98 -1.12
N PRO A 39 12.67 24.83 -0.52
CA PRO A 39 12.21 23.54 -1.01
C PRO A 39 10.69 23.54 -1.13
N HIS A 40 10.19 23.09 -2.29
CA HIS A 40 8.75 23.04 -2.52
C HIS A 40 8.10 22.04 -1.56
N ARG A 41 7.19 22.51 -0.71
CA ARG A 41 6.39 21.68 0.20
C ARG A 41 4.94 21.65 -0.27
N PHE A 42 4.40 20.44 -0.44
CA PHE A 42 2.98 20.25 -0.74
C PHE A 42 2.10 20.69 0.44
N ARG A 43 0.89 21.17 0.14
CA ARG A 43 -0.11 21.50 1.17
C ARG A 43 -0.52 20.23 1.92
N PRO A 44 -0.86 20.31 3.22
CA PRO A 44 -1.36 19.17 3.98
C PRO A 44 -2.59 18.56 3.28
N GLY A 45 -2.64 17.23 3.20
CA GLY A 45 -3.67 16.50 2.47
C GLY A 45 -3.39 16.26 0.99
N THR A 46 -2.56 17.07 0.33
CA THR A 46 -2.25 16.87 -1.11
C THR A 46 -1.52 15.56 -1.37
N VAL A 47 -0.58 15.18 -0.49
CA VAL A 47 0.16 13.92 -0.61
C VAL A 47 -0.74 12.73 -0.26
N ALA A 48 -1.53 12.83 0.81
CA ALA A 48 -2.47 11.79 1.22
C ALA A 48 -3.50 11.46 0.12
N LEU A 49 -4.10 12.47 -0.53
CA LEU A 49 -5.03 12.25 -1.64
C LEU A 49 -4.37 11.60 -2.85
N ARG A 50 -3.09 11.89 -3.10
CA ARG A 50 -2.32 11.25 -4.16
C ARG A 50 -2.06 9.78 -3.85
N GLU A 51 -1.70 9.47 -2.60
CA GLU A 51 -1.47 8.10 -2.13
C GLU A 51 -2.75 7.28 -2.17
N ILE A 52 -3.89 7.82 -1.71
CA ILE A 52 -5.19 7.16 -1.80
C ILE A 52 -5.51 6.77 -3.24
N ARG A 53 -5.38 7.71 -4.20
CA ARG A 53 -5.62 7.43 -5.62
C ARG A 53 -4.64 6.41 -6.21
N LYS A 54 -3.38 6.44 -5.76
CA LYS A 54 -2.37 5.47 -6.19
C LYS A 54 -2.78 4.07 -5.73
N TYR A 55 -3.05 3.89 -4.45
CA TYR A 55 -3.35 2.59 -3.85
C TYR A 55 -4.70 2.03 -4.25
N GLN A 56 -5.69 2.87 -4.57
CA GLN A 56 -6.96 2.40 -5.15
C GLN A 56 -6.81 1.90 -6.60
N LYS A 57 -5.77 2.32 -7.33
CA LYS A 57 -5.54 1.88 -8.71
C LYS A 57 -4.72 0.58 -8.79
N SER A 58 -3.90 0.32 -7.77
CA SER A 58 -3.03 -0.85 -7.70
C SER A 58 -3.62 -1.92 -6.77
N THR A 59 -3.33 -3.18 -7.04
CA THR A 59 -3.65 -4.31 -6.14
C THR A 59 -2.39 -4.87 -5.47
N GLU A 60 -1.37 -4.03 -5.27
CA GLU A 60 -0.13 -4.45 -4.61
C GLU A 60 -0.36 -4.66 -3.10
N LEU A 61 0.22 -5.73 -2.55
CA LEU A 61 0.24 -5.96 -1.12
C LEU A 61 1.09 -4.88 -0.43
N LEU A 62 0.52 -4.24 0.58
CA LEU A 62 1.13 -3.11 1.30
C LEU A 62 1.97 -3.58 2.48
N ILE A 63 1.66 -4.75 3.06
CA ILE A 63 2.43 -5.32 4.16
C ILE A 63 3.66 -6.04 3.61
N ARG A 64 4.83 -5.80 4.22
CA ARG A 64 6.06 -6.50 3.84
C ARG A 64 5.91 -8.01 4.13
N LYS A 65 6.25 -8.85 3.14
CA LYS A 65 6.06 -10.30 3.21
C LYS A 65 6.82 -10.98 4.36
N LEU A 66 8.09 -10.62 4.58
CA LEU A 66 8.93 -11.25 5.61
C LEU A 66 8.41 -11.06 7.06
N PRO A 67 8.09 -9.84 7.53
CA PRO A 67 7.54 -9.68 8.88
C PRO A 67 6.15 -10.31 9.02
N PHE A 68 5.29 -10.27 7.99
CA PHE A 68 4.00 -10.95 8.02
C PHE A 68 4.16 -12.47 8.17
N GLN A 69 5.08 -13.07 7.41
CA GLN A 69 5.38 -14.49 7.52
C GLN A 69 5.90 -14.88 8.91
N ARG A 70 6.74 -14.03 9.55
CA ARG A 70 7.21 -14.28 10.91
C ARG A 70 6.05 -14.27 11.91
N LEU A 71 5.15 -13.28 11.80
CA LEU A 71 3.96 -13.18 12.64
C LEU A 71 3.03 -14.40 12.48
N VAL A 72 2.78 -14.85 11.25
CA VAL A 72 1.96 -16.05 11.01
C VAL A 72 2.55 -17.28 11.69
N ARG A 73 3.88 -17.45 11.65
CA ARG A 73 4.57 -18.57 12.29
C ARG A 73 4.56 -18.47 13.81
N GLU A 74 4.76 -17.27 14.35
CA GLU A 74 4.67 -17.00 15.78
C GLU A 74 3.30 -17.40 16.33
N ILE A 75 2.22 -16.92 15.71
CA ILE A 75 0.85 -17.26 16.11
C ILE A 75 0.58 -18.76 15.97
N ALA A 76 1.05 -19.38 14.88
CA ALA A 76 0.81 -20.80 14.64
C ALA A 76 1.52 -21.70 15.65
N GLN A 77 2.70 -21.29 16.12
CA GLN A 77 3.49 -22.03 17.09
C GLN A 77 2.75 -22.16 18.44
N ASP A 78 1.93 -21.18 18.82
CA ASP A 78 1.11 -21.22 20.04
C ASP A 78 0.03 -22.30 20.00
N PHE A 79 -0.38 -22.75 18.80
CA PHE A 79 -1.41 -23.79 18.65
C PHE A 79 -0.82 -25.18 18.46
N LYS A 80 0.21 -25.31 17.62
CA LYS A 80 0.86 -26.59 17.33
C LYS A 80 2.31 -26.35 16.91
N THR A 81 3.21 -27.04 17.60
CA THR A 81 4.64 -27.02 17.28
C THR A 81 4.92 -27.76 15.96
N ASP A 82 5.94 -27.33 15.23
CA ASP A 82 6.44 -27.96 13.99
C ASP A 82 5.52 -27.91 12.75
N LEU A 83 4.68 -26.87 12.66
CA LEU A 83 3.86 -26.62 11.46
C LEU A 83 4.69 -26.14 10.27
N ARG A 84 4.51 -26.81 9.12
CA ARG A 84 5.09 -26.41 7.84
C ARG A 84 4.05 -25.64 7.03
N PHE A 85 4.43 -24.46 6.56
CA PHE A 85 3.57 -23.61 5.74
C PHE A 85 3.99 -23.65 4.28
N GLN A 86 3.01 -23.84 3.39
CA GLN A 86 3.19 -23.61 1.96
C GLN A 86 3.30 -22.09 1.68
N SER A 87 4.09 -21.71 0.68
CA SER A 87 4.27 -20.31 0.28
C SER A 87 2.96 -19.65 -0.19
N SER A 88 2.10 -20.41 -0.90
CA SER A 88 0.77 -19.97 -1.32
C SER A 88 -0.16 -19.75 -0.13
N ALA A 89 -0.11 -20.60 0.90
CA ALA A 89 -0.94 -20.46 2.09
C ALA A 89 -0.63 -19.16 2.85
N VAL A 90 0.66 -18.83 3.03
CA VAL A 90 1.07 -17.56 3.66
C VAL A 90 0.64 -16.36 2.81
N SER A 91 0.70 -16.47 1.49
CA SER A 91 0.26 -15.39 0.58
C SER A 91 -1.26 -15.18 0.64
N ALA A 92 -2.04 -16.27 0.66
CA ALA A 92 -3.49 -16.19 0.80
C ALA A 92 -3.92 -15.60 2.15
N LEU A 93 -3.23 -15.97 3.23
CA LEU A 93 -3.43 -15.35 4.55
C LEU A 93 -3.15 -13.85 4.52
N GLN A 94 -2.12 -13.42 3.79
CA GLN A 94 -1.79 -12.01 3.64
C GLN A 94 -2.87 -11.26 2.86
N GLU A 95 -3.31 -11.79 1.72
CA GLU A 95 -4.37 -11.21 0.91
C GLU A 95 -5.67 -11.05 1.72
N ALA A 96 -6.08 -12.09 2.45
CA ALA A 96 -7.27 -12.03 3.29
C ALA A 96 -7.15 -11.00 4.42
N ALA A 97 -5.98 -10.93 5.07
CA ALA A 97 -5.74 -9.98 6.16
C ALA A 97 -5.76 -8.52 5.67
N GLU A 98 -5.12 -8.23 4.54
CA GLU A 98 -5.11 -6.88 3.96
C GLU A 98 -6.51 -6.48 3.47
N ALA A 99 -7.21 -7.37 2.76
CA ALA A 99 -8.59 -7.11 2.31
C ALA A 99 -9.53 -6.79 3.49
N TYR A 100 -9.40 -7.54 4.59
CA TYR A 100 -10.19 -7.29 5.80
C TYR A 100 -9.88 -5.92 6.43
N LEU A 101 -8.60 -5.53 6.49
CA LEU A 101 -8.19 -4.22 7.01
C LEU A 101 -8.69 -3.07 6.13
N VAL A 102 -8.66 -3.22 4.80
CA VAL A 102 -9.21 -2.20 3.89
C VAL A 102 -10.70 -1.99 4.14
N GLY A 103 -11.49 -3.06 4.19
CA GLY A 103 -12.93 -2.96 4.48
C GLY A 103 -13.22 -2.30 5.84
N LEU A 104 -12.44 -2.64 6.87
CA LEU A 104 -12.56 -2.02 8.18
C LEU A 104 -12.28 -0.50 8.13
N PHE A 105 -11.27 -0.07 7.36
CA PHE A 105 -10.96 1.35 7.21
C PHE A 105 -12.00 2.11 6.39
N GLU A 106 -12.65 1.46 5.43
CA GLU A 106 -13.78 2.04 4.69
C GLU A 106 -14.96 2.33 5.63
N ASP A 107 -15.36 1.34 6.44
CA ASP A 107 -16.43 1.49 7.43
C ASP A 107 -16.10 2.58 8.46
N THR A 108 -14.88 2.56 9.00
CA THR A 108 -14.42 3.56 9.98
C THR A 108 -14.41 4.96 9.37
N ASN A 109 -14.06 5.08 8.08
CA ASN A 109 -14.10 6.35 7.37
C ASN A 109 -15.53 6.85 7.16
N LEU A 110 -16.49 5.96 6.86
CA LEU A 110 -17.92 6.32 6.81
C LEU A 110 -18.42 6.83 8.17
N CYS A 111 -18.07 6.15 9.26
CA CYS A 111 -18.39 6.60 10.62
C CYS A 111 -17.75 7.96 10.96
N ALA A 112 -16.53 8.22 10.50
CA ALA A 112 -15.87 9.50 10.69
C ALA A 112 -16.58 10.64 9.93
N ILE A 113 -16.97 10.40 8.68
CA ILE A 113 -17.73 11.36 7.85
C ILE A 113 -19.10 11.63 8.45
N HIS A 114 -19.79 10.60 8.95
CA HIS A 114 -21.05 10.74 9.67
C HIS A 114 -20.91 11.67 10.88
N ALA A 115 -19.79 11.58 11.60
CA ALA A 115 -19.44 12.47 12.70
C ALA A 115 -18.85 13.83 12.26
N LYS A 116 -18.93 14.19 10.96
CA LYS A 116 -18.38 15.43 10.36
C LYS A 116 -16.86 15.61 10.58
N ARG A 117 -16.11 14.52 10.74
CA ARG A 117 -14.65 14.51 10.94
C ARG A 117 -13.93 13.97 9.71
N LYS A 118 -12.70 14.47 9.48
CA LYS A 118 -11.80 14.02 8.40
C LYS A 118 -10.59 13.22 8.92
N SER A 119 -10.46 13.07 10.24
CA SER A 119 -9.40 12.29 10.87
C SER A 119 -10.00 11.06 11.54
N LEU A 120 -9.39 9.90 11.25
CA LEU A 120 -9.58 8.68 12.03
C LEU A 120 -8.88 8.90 13.39
N LYS A 121 -9.59 8.68 14.49
CA LYS A 121 -9.04 8.73 15.85
C LYS A 121 -9.42 7.44 16.55
N ASN A 122 -8.43 6.68 17.04
CA ASN A 122 -8.60 5.42 17.80
C ASN A 122 -9.22 5.61 19.20
N SER A 123 -9.94 6.71 19.43
CA SER A 123 -10.39 7.15 20.75
C SER A 123 -11.86 6.84 21.04
N ARG A 124 -12.62 6.23 20.12
CA ARG A 124 -13.98 5.76 20.43
C ARG A 124 -13.95 4.28 20.85
N PRO A 125 -14.70 3.90 21.90
CA PRO A 125 -14.79 2.51 22.35
C PRO A 125 -15.32 1.57 21.26
N GLU A 126 -16.15 2.06 20.34
CA GLU A 126 -16.65 1.30 19.17
C GLU A 126 -15.51 0.83 18.24
N ASP A 127 -14.52 1.69 17.99
CA ASP A 127 -13.31 1.34 17.21
C ASP A 127 -12.41 0.35 17.98
N ARG A 128 -12.37 0.43 19.32
CA ARG A 128 -11.64 -0.54 20.17
C ARG A 128 -12.30 -1.92 20.18
N VAL A 129 -13.62 -2.01 20.24
CA VAL A 129 -14.35 -3.29 20.17
C VAL A 129 -14.13 -3.95 18.82
N LEU A 130 -14.06 -3.18 17.73
CA LEU A 130 -13.65 -3.67 16.41
C LEU A 130 -12.21 -4.21 16.41
N THR A 131 -11.25 -3.58 17.08
CA THR A 131 -9.87 -4.11 17.18
C THR A 131 -9.71 -5.35 18.07
N HIS A 132 -10.49 -5.49 19.15
CA HIS A 132 -10.49 -6.72 19.96
C HIS A 132 -11.23 -7.87 19.27
N GLN A 133 -12.31 -7.56 18.55
CA GLN A 133 -12.92 -8.51 17.62
C GLN A 133 -12.01 -8.81 16.44
N TRP A 134 -11.14 -7.89 16.01
CA TRP A 134 -10.15 -8.08 14.95
C TRP A 134 -9.10 -9.10 15.38
N LEU A 135 -8.48 -8.97 16.56
CA LEU A 135 -7.57 -10.00 17.06
C LEU A 135 -8.27 -11.35 17.21
N ARG A 136 -9.48 -11.38 17.80
CA ARG A 136 -10.23 -12.64 17.94
C ARG A 136 -10.68 -13.23 16.60
N ARG A 137 -11.10 -12.42 15.62
CA ARG A 137 -11.54 -12.89 14.30
C ARG A 137 -10.37 -13.25 13.42
N VAL A 138 -9.28 -12.50 13.43
CA VAL A 138 -8.04 -12.84 12.70
C VAL A 138 -7.44 -14.09 13.28
N VAL A 139 -7.32 -14.22 14.61
CA VAL A 139 -6.88 -15.47 15.25
C VAL A 139 -7.84 -16.62 14.94
N TYR A 140 -9.16 -16.43 15.05
CA TYR A 140 -10.14 -17.46 14.72
C TYR A 140 -10.13 -17.83 13.22
N PHE A 141 -9.90 -16.89 12.33
CA PHE A 141 -9.85 -17.09 10.88
C PHE A 141 -8.53 -17.75 10.46
N ILE A 142 -7.41 -17.35 11.07
CA ILE A 142 -6.11 -18.02 10.93
C ILE A 142 -6.20 -19.45 11.46
N VAL A 143 -6.75 -19.68 12.66
CA VAL A 143 -6.95 -21.01 13.24
C VAL A 143 -7.88 -21.84 12.37
N LYS A 144 -8.99 -21.29 11.90
CA LYS A 144 -9.95 -21.99 11.04
C LYS A 144 -9.38 -22.32 9.67
N ILE A 145 -8.57 -21.44 9.07
CA ILE A 145 -7.84 -21.73 7.83
C ILE A 145 -6.75 -22.77 8.07
N ILE A 146 -5.97 -22.67 9.15
CA ILE A 146 -4.92 -23.66 9.48
C ILE A 146 -5.53 -25.04 9.70
N VAL A 147 -6.66 -25.14 10.39
CA VAL A 147 -7.41 -26.41 10.60
C VAL A 147 -7.96 -26.91 9.26
N VAL A 148 -8.62 -26.07 8.47
CA VAL A 148 -9.18 -26.47 7.16
C VAL A 148 -8.11 -26.89 6.15
N VAL A 149 -6.92 -26.28 6.18
CA VAL A 149 -5.80 -26.59 5.28
C VAL A 149 -4.96 -27.79 5.77
N ASN A 150 -4.99 -28.14 7.07
CA ASN A 150 -4.31 -29.32 7.64
C ASN A 150 -5.23 -30.52 7.89
N ASP A 151 -6.53 -30.45 7.55
CA ASP A 151 -7.45 -31.59 7.61
C ASP A 151 -7.44 -32.37 6.27
N PRO A 152 -6.69 -33.49 6.14
CA PRO A 152 -6.71 -34.32 4.93
C PRO A 152 -8.07 -34.97 4.65
N LEU A 153 -9.02 -34.91 5.58
CA LEU A 153 -10.34 -35.57 5.47
C LEU A 153 -11.36 -34.82 4.60
N ARG A 154 -11.11 -33.55 4.22
CA ARG A 154 -12.01 -32.80 3.31
C ARG A 154 -11.61 -32.86 1.84
N CYS A 155 -10.35 -33.15 1.52
CA CYS A 155 -9.92 -33.37 0.14
C CYS A 155 -10.50 -34.66 -0.46
N ILE A 156 -10.80 -35.67 0.36
CA ILE A 156 -11.34 -36.95 -0.13
C ILE A 156 -12.82 -36.82 -0.54
N HIS A 157 -13.59 -35.88 0.04
CA HIS A 157 -15.01 -35.74 -0.31
C HIS A 157 -15.27 -34.98 -1.62
N SER A 158 -14.32 -34.18 -2.12
CA SER A 158 -14.46 -33.53 -3.44
C SER A 158 -14.05 -34.43 -4.60
N SER A 159 -13.25 -35.47 -4.35
CA SER A 159 -12.86 -36.45 -5.37
C SER A 159 -13.85 -37.61 -5.54
N ILE A 160 -14.85 -37.73 -4.66
CA ILE A 160 -15.94 -38.73 -4.76
C ILE A 160 -17.19 -38.17 -5.46
N LEU A 161 -17.33 -36.84 -5.60
CA LEU A 161 -18.46 -36.21 -6.30
C LEU A 161 -18.19 -35.88 -7.78
N HIS A 162 -16.98 -36.12 -8.30
CA HIS A 162 -16.66 -36.05 -9.74
C HIS A 162 -15.95 -37.33 -10.21
N GLY A 163 -16.44 -38.49 -9.76
CA GLY A 163 -16.07 -39.78 -10.29
C GLY A 163 -16.98 -40.17 -11.45
N LYS A 164 -16.42 -40.12 -12.67
CA LYS A 164 -16.98 -40.46 -13.99
C LYS A 164 -17.74 -39.36 -14.72
#